data_AF-A0AA95MNF7-F1
#
_entry.id   AF-A0AA95MNF7-F1
#
_cell.length_a   1.000
_cell.length_b   1.000
_cell.length_c   1.000
_cell.angle_alpha   90.00
_cell.angle_beta   90.00
_cell.angle_gamma   90.00
#
_symmetry.space_group_name_H-M   'P 1'
#
loop_
_entity.id
_entity.type
_entity.pdbx_description
1 polymer ?
#
loop_
_entity_poly.entity_id
_entity_poly.type
_entity_poly.pdbx_seq_one_letter_code
_entity_poly.pdbx_strand_id
1 'polypeptide(L)'
;MNFEMQKANMLAEYINDFIQYVQRGYQTENRLYTNKDKIYQLKLWMEEFKFQIIADELLRINQFSWDEKYTYYLVDQFRQGITIIDEYVTNNYNELFLFTARLYTLKNISQLLQR
;
A
#
# COMPACT_ATOMS: atom_id res chain seq x y z
N MET A 1 15.61 -6.94 19.45
CA MET A 1 14.50 -6.49 18.60
C MET A 1 15.03 -6.38 17.18
N ASN A 2 14.48 -7.12 16.22
CA ASN A 2 14.97 -7.05 14.84
C ASN A 2 14.30 -5.87 14.13
N PHE A 3 15.06 -4.82 13.83
CA PHE A 3 14.54 -3.59 13.23
C PHE A 3 13.93 -3.83 11.84
N GLU A 4 14.49 -4.74 11.04
CA GLU A 4 13.95 -5.07 9.71
C GLU A 4 12.59 -5.74 9.80
N MET A 5 12.43 -6.65 10.77
CA MET A 5 11.15 -7.29 11.08
C MET A 5 10.09 -6.26 11.46
N GLN A 6 10.44 -5.25 12.25
CA GLN A 6 9.50 -4.18 12.63
C GLN A 6 9.10 -3.31 11.45
N LYS A 7 10.05 -2.93 10.59
CA LYS A 7 9.76 -2.18 9.37
C LYS A 7 8.83 -2.97 8.45
N ALA A 8 9.04 -4.28 8.31
CA ALA A 8 8.19 -5.14 7.49
C ALA A 8 6.76 -5.28 8.03
N ASN A 9 6.61 -5.48 9.34
CA ASN A 9 5.30 -5.51 9.99
C ASN A 9 4.59 -4.14 9.86
N MET A 10 5.33 -3.05 10.07
CA MET A 10 4.81 -1.68 9.89
C MET A 10 4.35 -1.44 8.45
N LEU A 11 5.13 -1.87 7.44
CA LEU A 11 4.73 -1.78 6.03
C LEU A 11 3.40 -2.51 5.81
N ALA A 12 3.28 -3.74 6.30
CA ALA A 12 2.08 -4.54 6.12
C ALA A 12 0.84 -3.92 6.78
N GLU A 13 0.97 -3.37 7.99
CA GLU A 13 -0.09 -2.60 8.66
C GLU A 13 -0.51 -1.40 7.82
N TYR A 14 0.43 -0.61 7.29
CA TYR A 14 0.10 0.54 6.44
C TYR A 14 -0.53 0.14 5.10
N ILE A 15 -0.16 -1.01 4.52
CA ILE A 15 -0.81 -1.53 3.31
C ILE A 15 -2.28 -1.83 3.62
N ASN A 16 -2.55 -2.55 4.72
CA ASN A 16 -3.91 -2.85 5.18
C ASN A 16 -4.73 -1.57 5.43
N ASP A 17 -4.16 -0.60 6.13
CA ASP A 17 -4.80 0.69 6.37
C ASP A 17 -5.12 1.44 5.07
N PHE A 18 -4.23 1.36 4.07
CA PHE A 18 -4.45 1.97 2.77
C PHE A 18 -5.56 1.28 1.97
N ILE A 19 -5.63 -0.06 2.00
CA ILE A 19 -6.75 -0.84 1.43
C ILE A 19 -8.07 -0.38 2.02
N GLN A 20 -8.15 -0.32 3.35
CA GLN A 20 -9.36 0.14 4.03
C GLN A 20 -9.68 1.61 3.75
N TYR A 21 -8.66 2.46 3.56
CA TYR A 21 -8.84 3.86 3.23
C TYR A 21 -9.44 4.05 1.82
N VAL A 22 -8.92 3.34 0.82
CA VAL A 22 -9.45 3.33 -0.55
C VAL A 22 -10.88 2.79 -0.57
N GLN A 23 -11.13 1.68 0.12
CA GLN A 23 -12.47 1.08 0.21
C GLN A 23 -13.49 2.07 0.82
N ARG A 24 -13.13 2.74 1.92
CA ARG A 24 -13.99 3.76 2.54
C ARG A 24 -14.21 4.97 1.62
N GLY A 25 -13.16 5.41 0.93
CA GLY A 25 -13.26 6.51 -0.05
C GLY A 25 -14.27 6.21 -1.16
N TYR A 26 -14.33 4.96 -1.62
CA TYR A 26 -15.30 4.52 -2.63
C TYR A 26 -16.73 4.40 -2.09
N GLN A 27 -16.89 3.80 -0.90
CA GLN A 27 -18.20 3.52 -0.32
C GLN A 27 -18.92 4.75 0.23
N THR A 28 -18.19 5.75 0.73
CA THR A 28 -18.80 6.89 1.42
C THR A 28 -19.46 7.85 0.42
N GLU A 29 -20.64 8.40 0.76
CA GLU A 29 -21.28 9.51 0.03
C GLU A 29 -20.72 10.90 0.42
N ASN A 30 -19.46 10.96 0.81
CA ASN A 30 -18.84 12.19 1.29
C ASN A 30 -18.42 13.07 0.11
N ARG A 31 -18.77 14.35 0.17
CA ARG A 31 -18.40 15.37 -0.83
C ARG A 31 -16.88 15.55 -1.01
N LEU A 32 -16.05 15.06 -0.10
CA LEU A 32 -14.60 15.06 -0.24
C LEU A 32 -14.10 14.04 -1.29
N TYR A 33 -14.86 12.96 -1.53
CA TYR A 33 -14.53 11.92 -2.52
C TYR A 33 -15.46 12.06 -3.73
N THR A 34 -15.23 13.13 -4.50
CA THR A 34 -16.12 13.52 -5.60
C THR A 34 -16.04 12.60 -6.81
N ASN A 35 -14.90 11.94 -7.04
CA ASN A 35 -14.68 11.09 -8.21
C ASN A 35 -14.52 9.61 -7.83
N LYS A 36 -15.65 8.91 -7.69
CA LYS A 36 -15.68 7.50 -7.29
C LYS A 36 -15.03 6.57 -8.32
N ASP A 37 -15.10 6.88 -9.60
CA ASP A 37 -14.51 6.05 -10.67
C ASP A 37 -12.99 6.02 -10.55
N LYS A 38 -12.37 7.17 -10.29
CA LYS A 38 -10.91 7.24 -10.07
C LYS A 38 -10.47 6.51 -8.80
N ILE A 39 -11.27 6.56 -7.74
CA ILE A 39 -10.99 5.80 -6.50
C ILE A 39 -11.18 4.29 -6.74
N TYR A 40 -12.20 3.91 -7.50
CA TYR A 40 -12.44 2.53 -7.88
C TYR A 40 -11.28 1.96 -8.70
N GLN A 41 -10.67 2.77 -9.57
CA GLN A 41 -9.46 2.38 -10.28
C GLN A 41 -8.30 2.03 -9.33
N LEU A 42 -8.14 2.77 -8.22
CA LEU A 42 -7.15 2.42 -7.19
C LEU A 42 -7.44 1.03 -6.60
N LYS A 43 -8.71 0.76 -6.27
CA LYS A 43 -9.15 -0.54 -5.75
C LYS A 43 -8.82 -1.68 -6.72
N LEU A 44 -9.09 -1.50 -8.01
CA LEU A 44 -8.80 -2.51 -9.03
C LEU A 44 -7.31 -2.83 -9.12
N TRP A 45 -6.42 -1.82 -9.08
CA TRP A 45 -4.98 -2.10 -9.06
C TRP A 45 -4.53 -2.78 -7.79
N MET A 46 -5.09 -2.41 -6.64
CA MET A 46 -4.73 -3.07 -5.38
C MET A 46 -5.13 -4.55 -5.38
N GLU A 47 -6.21 -4.91 -6.07
CA GLU A 47 -6.62 -6.30 -6.32
C GLU A 47 -5.68 -6.99 -7.33
N GLU A 48 -5.37 -6.35 -8.46
CA GLU A 48 -4.46 -6.87 -9.49
C GLU A 48 -3.06 -7.17 -8.92
N PHE A 49 -2.51 -6.23 -8.15
CA PHE A 49 -1.20 -6.38 -7.48
C PHE A 49 -1.29 -7.10 -6.14
N LYS A 50 -2.46 -7.66 -5.78
CA LYS A 50 -2.66 -8.53 -4.61
C LYS A 50 -2.20 -7.92 -3.29
N PHE A 51 -2.46 -6.63 -3.07
CA PHE A 51 -1.98 -5.90 -1.88
C PHE A 51 -2.39 -6.57 -0.57
N GLN A 52 -3.62 -7.09 -0.48
CA GLN A 52 -4.09 -7.78 0.73
C GLN A 52 -3.24 -9.03 1.03
N ILE A 53 -3.01 -9.87 0.01
CA ILE A 53 -2.20 -11.08 0.16
C ILE A 53 -0.76 -10.71 0.57
N ILE A 54 -0.19 -9.66 -0.03
CA ILE A 54 1.16 -9.21 0.31
C ILE A 54 1.23 -8.74 1.77
N ALA A 55 0.25 -7.95 2.23
CA ALA A 55 0.22 -7.48 3.61
C ALA A 55 0.10 -8.64 4.60
N ASP A 56 -0.83 -9.56 4.35
CA ASP A 56 -1.06 -10.73 5.21
C ASP A 56 0.17 -11.63 5.28
N GLU A 57 0.83 -11.86 4.13
CA GLU A 57 2.04 -12.68 4.07
C GLU A 57 3.23 -11.98 4.74
N LEU A 58 3.42 -10.66 4.54
CA LEU A 58 4.46 -9.88 5.22
C LEU A 58 4.33 -9.97 6.74
N LEU A 59 3.11 -9.86 7.27
CA LEU A 59 2.84 -10.06 8.70
C LEU A 59 3.14 -11.50 9.11
N ARG A 60 2.60 -12.48 8.40
CA ARG A 60 2.71 -13.90 8.77
C ARG A 60 4.16 -14.36 8.89
N ILE A 61 5.01 -14.00 7.93
CA ILE A 61 6.40 -14.48 7.90
C ILE A 61 7.31 -13.70 8.85
N ASN A 62 6.94 -12.46 9.20
CA ASN A 62 7.72 -11.56 10.07
C ASN A 62 7.14 -11.37 11.47
N GLN A 63 6.10 -12.11 11.85
CA GLN A 63 5.49 -11.98 13.17
C GLN A 63 6.42 -12.47 14.30
N PHE A 64 7.13 -13.58 14.06
CA PHE A 64 7.94 -14.26 15.08
C PHE A 64 9.42 -14.40 14.71
N SER A 65 9.75 -14.37 13.42
CA SER A 65 11.10 -14.58 12.90
C SER A 65 11.32 -13.70 11.67
N TRP A 66 12.57 -13.38 11.33
CA TRP A 66 12.88 -12.60 10.14
C TRP A 66 13.17 -13.52 8.95
N ASP A 67 12.32 -13.49 7.92
CA ASP A 67 12.56 -14.14 6.63
C ASP A 67 12.98 -13.10 5.59
N GLU A 68 14.29 -12.86 5.52
CA GLU A 68 14.86 -11.80 4.70
C GLU A 68 14.53 -11.94 3.21
N LYS A 69 14.80 -13.14 2.65
CA LYS A 69 14.68 -13.37 1.21
C LYS A 69 13.24 -13.25 0.75
N TYR A 70 12.32 -13.84 1.50
CA TYR A 70 10.91 -13.80 1.11
C TYR A 70 10.28 -12.43 1.40
N THR A 71 10.71 -11.74 2.45
CA THR A 71 10.27 -10.37 2.71
C THR A 71 10.64 -9.43 1.57
N TYR A 72 11.90 -9.41 1.13
CA TYR A 72 12.30 -8.54 0.02
C TYR A 72 11.57 -8.85 -1.28
N TYR A 73 11.33 -10.14 -1.55
CA TYR A 73 10.50 -10.54 -2.68
C TYR A 73 9.09 -9.93 -2.61
N LEU A 74 8.41 -10.01 -1.46
CA LEU A 74 7.08 -9.43 -1.28
C LEU A 74 7.09 -7.90 -1.38
N VAL A 75 8.10 -7.24 -0.81
CA VAL A 75 8.29 -5.78 -0.90
C VAL A 75 8.46 -5.33 -2.35
N ASP A 76 9.25 -6.05 -3.15
CA ASP A 76 9.45 -5.72 -4.57
C ASP A 76 8.19 -5.92 -5.40
N GLN A 77 7.36 -6.92 -5.09
CA GLN A 77 6.04 -7.09 -5.73
C GLN A 77 5.10 -5.93 -5.37
N PHE A 78 5.05 -5.54 -4.09
CA PHE A 78 4.26 -4.39 -3.65
C PHE A 78 4.69 -3.10 -4.34
N ARG A 79 6.00 -2.89 -4.48
CA ARG A 79 6.57 -1.69 -5.12
C ARG A 79 6.16 -1.52 -6.57
N GLN A 80 5.98 -2.61 -7.31
CA GLN A 80 5.49 -2.55 -8.69
C GLN A 80 4.09 -1.94 -8.72
N GLY A 81 3.19 -2.42 -7.87
CA GLY A 81 1.82 -1.90 -7.80
C GLY A 81 1.74 -0.48 -7.24
N ILE A 82 2.48 -0.16 -6.17
CA ILE A 82 2.40 1.17 -5.55
C ILE A 82 2.96 2.26 -6.46
N THR A 83 3.95 1.94 -7.30
CA THR A 83 4.50 2.87 -8.30
C THR A 83 3.44 3.26 -9.34
N ILE A 84 2.69 2.29 -9.85
CA ILE A 84 1.62 2.54 -10.84
C ILE A 84 0.49 3.37 -10.21
N ILE A 85 0.09 3.03 -8.98
CA ILE A 85 -0.92 3.78 -8.23
C ILE A 85 -0.46 5.23 -8.00
N ASP A 86 0.79 5.43 -7.61
CA ASP A 86 1.36 6.75 -7.32
C ASP A 86 1.44 7.63 -8.58
N GLU A 87 1.85 7.06 -9.71
CA GLU A 87 1.84 7.74 -11.00
C GLU A 87 0.42 8.18 -11.39
N TYR A 88 -0.56 7.29 -11.25
CA TYR A 88 -1.94 7.63 -11.54
C TYR A 88 -2.49 8.71 -10.63
N VAL A 89 -2.24 8.65 -9.32
CA VAL A 89 -2.66 9.68 -8.38
C VAL A 89 -2.02 11.02 -8.71
N THR A 90 -0.74 11.03 -9.10
CA THR A 90 -0.05 12.24 -9.54
C THR A 90 -0.70 12.84 -10.79
N ASN A 91 -1.03 12.00 -11.78
CA ASN A 91 -1.70 12.43 -13.01
C ASN A 91 -3.16 12.89 -12.78
N ASN A 92 -3.75 12.54 -11.65
CA ASN A 92 -5.13 12.86 -11.27
C ASN A 92 -5.18 13.57 -9.91
N TYR A 93 -4.20 14.44 -9.65
CA TYR A 93 -3.97 15.03 -8.34
C TYR A 93 -5.21 15.77 -7.79
N ASN A 94 -5.90 16.55 -8.61
CA ASN A 94 -7.04 17.35 -8.17
C ASN A 94 -8.16 16.51 -7.53
N GLU A 95 -8.36 15.28 -8.02
CA GLU A 95 -9.40 14.38 -7.51
C GLU A 95 -8.88 13.39 -6.47
N LEU A 96 -7.58 13.12 -6.45
CA LEU A 96 -6.98 12.07 -5.62
C LEU A 96 -5.95 12.59 -4.61
N PHE A 97 -5.83 13.90 -4.41
CA PHE A 97 -4.83 14.49 -3.51
C PHE A 97 -4.87 13.93 -2.08
N LEU A 98 -6.04 13.51 -1.59
CA LEU A 98 -6.22 12.91 -0.26
C LEU A 98 -5.43 11.60 -0.06
N PHE A 99 -5.09 10.90 -1.14
CA PHE A 99 -4.34 9.64 -1.09
C PHE A 99 -2.81 9.84 -1.04
N THR A 100 -2.32 11.02 -1.45
CA THR A 100 -0.89 11.31 -1.67
C THR A 100 -0.03 11.10 -0.42
N ALA A 101 -0.49 11.55 0.76
CA ALA A 101 0.25 11.41 2.00
C ALA A 101 0.47 9.93 2.39
N ARG A 102 -0.54 9.08 2.20
CA ARG A 102 -0.43 7.64 2.49
C ARG A 102 0.48 6.94 1.50
N LEU A 103 0.40 7.31 0.21
CA LEU A 103 1.30 6.81 -0.82
C LEU A 103 2.76 7.17 -0.55
N TYR A 104 3.03 8.42 -0.16
CA TYR A 104 4.36 8.86 0.23
C TYR A 104 4.92 8.01 1.38
N THR A 105 4.13 7.80 2.44
CA THR A 105 4.53 6.95 3.58
C THR A 105 4.83 5.52 3.15
N LEU A 106 3.93 4.89 2.38
CA LEU A 106 4.11 3.52 1.89
C LEU A 106 5.36 3.36 1.04
N LYS A 107 5.59 4.29 0.11
CA LYS A 107 6.78 4.30 -0.75
C LYS A 107 8.05 4.41 0.09
N ASN A 108 8.10 5.33 1.04
CA ASN A 108 9.28 5.50 1.88
C ASN A 108 9.56 4.27 2.74
N ILE A 109 8.55 3.68 3.38
CA ILE A 109 8.75 2.47 4.18
C ILE A 109 9.24 1.32 3.30
N SER A 110 8.66 1.17 2.10
CA SER A 110 9.11 0.13 1.15
C SER A 110 10.56 0.33 0.69
N GLN A 111 11.05 1.57 0.63
CA GLN A 111 12.45 1.87 0.30
C GLN A 111 13.42 1.56 1.45
N LEU A 112 12.97 1.68 2.70
CA LEU A 112 13.77 1.32 3.88
C LEU A 112 14.03 -0.19 4.00
N LEU A 113 13.31 -1.00 3.22
CA LEU A 113 13.41 -2.45 3.13
C LEU A 113 14.11 -2.88 1.82
N GLN A 114 15.04 -2.07 1.32
CA GLN A 114 15.89 -2.42 0.17
C GLN A 114 17.21 -3.04 0.62
N ARG A 115 17.73 -3.95 -0.21
CA ARG A 115 19.16 -4.29 -0.26
C ARG A 115 19.83 -3.56 -1.40
#